data_AF-A0AAW0M2C2-F1
#
_entry.id   AF-A0AAW0M2C2-F1
#
_cell.length_a   1.000
_cell.length_b   1.000
_cell.length_c   1.000
_cell.angle_alpha   90.00
_cell.angle_beta   90.00
_cell.angle_gamma   90.00
#
_symmetry.space_group_name_H-M   'P 1'
#
loop_
_entity.id
_entity.type
_entity.pdbx_description
1 polymer ?
#
loop_
_entity_poly.entity_id
_entity_poly.type
_entity_poly.pdbx_seq_one_letter_code
_entity_poly.pdbx_strand_id
1 'polypeptide(L)'
;MDSYDELLSSQFFYVENLLFWENVAAWGTELSIAEKTNYLVFMINAFQSLGDEVVSETVLRLASLQSWHSLSYGRFQMELCLIQELIKKWKRMIRREAKEATKRGELFDPSTKLEVKFLRNLIEEFLEVLDSTVFSQEHVNEDNKIIDAYGLKQVDDACVLYCERFMEFLIDLLSQLPTRRYLRPLVADVAVVAKCHLSALYKHEKGKLFAQLVDLL
;
A
#
# COMPACT_ATOMS: atom_id res chain seq x y z
N MET A 1 -19.76 9.27 33.44
CA MET A 1 -19.96 10.20 32.33
C MET A 1 -18.84 9.92 31.35
N ASP A 2 -18.67 8.65 30.94
CA ASP A 2 -17.36 8.13 30.49
C ASP A 2 -17.53 6.85 29.63
N SER A 3 -18.30 6.93 28.55
CA SER A 3 -18.34 5.86 27.54
C SER A 3 -18.87 6.41 26.21
N TYR A 4 -19.86 7.31 26.28
CA TYR A 4 -20.34 8.06 25.12
C TYR A 4 -19.35 9.12 24.65
N ASP A 5 -18.61 9.78 25.55
CA ASP A 5 -17.56 10.75 25.17
C ASP A 5 -16.33 10.07 24.55
N GLU A 6 -16.01 8.82 24.93
CA GLU A 6 -14.92 8.04 24.33
C GLU A 6 -15.27 7.55 22.92
N LEU A 7 -16.52 7.11 22.72
CA LEU A 7 -17.04 6.73 21.39
C LEU A 7 -17.21 7.93 20.46
N LEU A 8 -17.62 9.09 20.98
CA LEU A 8 -17.66 10.33 20.21
C LEU A 8 -16.25 10.82 19.87
N SER A 9 -15.28 10.74 20.79
CA SER A 9 -13.88 11.08 20.49
C SER A 9 -13.26 10.15 19.45
N SER A 10 -13.63 8.86 19.47
CA SER A 10 -13.20 7.88 18.46
C SER A 10 -13.85 8.17 17.11
N GLN A 11 -15.17 8.40 17.04
CA GLN A 11 -15.87 8.71 15.78
C GLN A 11 -15.48 10.07 15.19
N PHE A 12 -15.19 11.08 16.01
CA PHE A 12 -14.66 12.37 15.53
C PHE A 12 -13.25 12.23 14.92
N PHE A 13 -12.41 11.34 15.45
CA PHE A 13 -11.09 11.04 14.87
C PHE A 13 -11.18 10.36 13.49
N TYR A 14 -12.22 9.56 13.23
CA TYR A 14 -12.38 8.86 11.95
C TYR A 14 -12.97 9.75 10.84
N VAL A 15 -13.78 10.76 11.18
CA VAL A 15 -14.50 11.58 10.18
C VAL A 15 -13.73 12.82 9.76
N GLU A 16 -12.88 13.40 10.62
CA GLU A 16 -12.00 14.54 10.23
C GLU A 16 -10.87 14.15 9.26
N ASN A 17 -10.61 12.86 9.04
CA ASN A 17 -9.42 12.41 8.34
C ASN A 17 -9.56 12.26 6.81
N LEU A 18 -10.66 12.62 6.14
CA LEU A 18 -10.70 12.55 4.66
C LEU A 18 -9.66 13.46 3.97
N LEU A 19 -9.38 14.63 4.55
CA LEU A 19 -8.27 15.50 4.12
C LEU A 19 -6.90 14.96 4.55
N PHE A 20 -6.81 14.24 5.68
CA PHE A 20 -5.59 13.53 6.06
C PHE A 20 -5.27 12.40 5.08
N TRP A 21 -6.27 11.65 4.60
CA TRP A 21 -6.09 10.58 3.61
C TRP A 21 -5.62 11.11 2.24
N GLU A 22 -6.12 12.26 1.80
CA GLU A 22 -5.61 12.94 0.59
C GLU A 22 -4.19 13.47 0.78
N ASN A 23 -3.85 13.99 1.96
CA ASN A 23 -2.51 14.47 2.27
C ASN A 23 -1.49 13.33 2.45
N VAL A 24 -1.84 12.21 3.09
CA VAL A 24 -0.90 11.10 3.32
C VAL A 24 -0.49 10.40 2.03
N ALA A 25 -1.39 10.24 1.06
CA ALA A 25 -1.03 9.69 -0.26
C ALA A 25 -0.19 10.65 -1.12
N ALA A 26 -0.23 11.96 -0.82
CA ALA A 26 0.57 12.99 -1.48
C ALA A 26 1.91 13.27 -0.76
N TRP A 27 2.04 12.92 0.53
CA TRP A 27 3.20 13.23 1.38
C TRP A 27 4.04 12.00 1.75
N GLY A 28 3.74 10.81 1.24
CA GLY A 28 4.47 9.57 1.59
C GLY A 28 5.99 9.68 1.45
N THR A 29 6.49 10.48 0.52
CA THR A 29 7.92 10.74 0.33
C THR A 29 8.59 11.55 1.45
N GLU A 30 7.84 12.29 2.27
CA GLU A 30 8.37 13.14 3.36
C GLU A 30 8.30 12.49 4.74
N LEU A 31 7.63 11.34 4.88
CA LEU A 31 7.50 10.65 6.17
C LEU A 31 8.77 9.88 6.53
N SER A 32 9.13 9.89 7.81
CA SER A 32 10.14 9.00 8.36
C SER A 32 9.67 7.54 8.32
N ILE A 33 10.61 6.58 8.35
CA ILE A 33 10.29 5.15 8.38
C ILE A 33 9.40 4.78 9.58
N ALA A 34 9.58 5.45 10.72
CA ALA A 34 8.74 5.25 11.90
C ALA A 34 7.28 5.68 11.67
N GLU A 35 7.07 6.85 11.04
CA GLU A 35 5.73 7.34 10.70
C GLU A 35 5.06 6.45 9.65
N LYS A 36 5.79 6.03 8.62
CA LYS A 36 5.30 5.07 7.63
C LYS A 36 4.87 3.75 8.27
N THR A 37 5.66 3.25 9.22
CA THR A 37 5.34 2.02 9.96
C THR A 37 4.08 2.19 10.81
N ASN A 38 3.95 3.30 11.54
CA ASN A 38 2.76 3.60 12.34
C ASN A 38 1.50 3.72 11.47
N TYR A 39 1.63 4.34 10.29
CA TYR A 39 0.57 4.41 9.30
C TYR A 39 0.14 3.03 8.82
N LEU A 40 1.08 2.13 8.51
CA LEU A 40 0.76 0.75 8.14
C LEU A 40 0.05 0.00 9.26
N VAL A 41 0.48 0.14 10.51
CA VAL A 41 -0.19 -0.48 11.66
C VAL A 41 -1.63 0.03 11.78
N PHE A 42 -1.86 1.34 11.62
CA PHE A 42 -3.21 1.88 11.57
C PHE A 42 -4.03 1.24 10.44
N MET A 43 -3.46 1.13 9.24
CA MET A 43 -4.16 0.57 8.09
C MET A 43 -4.49 -0.91 8.27
N ILE A 44 -3.56 -1.70 8.82
CA ILE A 44 -3.80 -3.10 9.19
C ILE A 44 -4.99 -3.18 10.14
N ASN A 45 -4.99 -2.41 11.23
CA ASN A 45 -6.09 -2.40 12.19
C ASN A 45 -7.43 -1.99 11.55
N ALA A 46 -7.43 -1.01 10.65
CA ALA A 46 -8.62 -0.55 9.95
C ALA A 46 -9.19 -1.63 9.01
N PHE A 47 -8.34 -2.31 8.24
CA PHE A 47 -8.75 -3.42 7.37
C PHE A 47 -9.07 -4.70 8.14
N GLN A 48 -8.60 -4.87 9.37
CA GLN A 48 -9.04 -5.95 10.26
C GLN A 48 -10.39 -5.65 10.93
N SER A 49 -10.82 -4.38 10.92
CA SER A 49 -12.06 -3.90 11.55
C SER A 49 -13.24 -3.76 10.57
N LEU A 50 -13.26 -4.51 9.46
CA LEU A 50 -14.34 -4.45 8.45
C LEU A 50 -15.73 -4.88 8.95
N GLY A 51 -15.84 -5.38 10.19
CA GLY A 51 -17.14 -5.61 10.83
C GLY A 51 -17.86 -4.32 11.23
N ASP A 52 -17.12 -3.22 11.36
CA ASP A 52 -17.68 -1.87 11.56
C ASP A 52 -18.05 -1.26 10.20
N GLU A 53 -19.32 -0.87 10.04
CA GLU A 53 -19.86 -0.37 8.77
C GLU A 53 -19.15 0.92 8.33
N VAL A 54 -18.93 1.86 9.25
CA VAL A 54 -18.29 3.16 8.97
C VAL A 54 -16.85 2.97 8.51
N VAL A 55 -16.12 2.09 9.20
CA VAL A 55 -14.74 1.73 8.82
C VAL A 55 -14.75 1.08 7.43
N SER A 56 -15.61 0.08 7.23
CA SER A 56 -15.67 -0.69 5.97
C SER A 56 -16.02 0.19 4.77
N GLU A 57 -16.99 1.09 4.87
CA GLU A 57 -17.37 2.02 3.80
C GLU A 57 -16.23 2.97 3.45
N THR A 58 -15.39 3.32 4.43
CA THR A 58 -14.26 4.22 4.24
C THR A 58 -13.10 3.49 3.57
N VAL A 59 -12.60 2.40 4.16
CA VAL A 59 -11.35 1.77 3.73
C VAL A 59 -11.51 0.88 2.49
N LEU A 60 -12.70 0.29 2.25
CA LEU A 60 -12.92 -0.52 1.05
C LEU A 60 -12.94 0.30 -0.24
N ARG A 61 -13.14 1.63 -0.17
CA ARG A 61 -12.97 2.51 -1.34
C ARG A 61 -11.53 2.50 -1.84
N LEU A 62 -10.56 2.44 -0.94
CA LEU A 62 -9.12 2.41 -1.23
C LEU A 62 -8.68 1.09 -1.88
N ALA A 63 -9.42 0.00 -1.64
CA ALA A 63 -9.17 -1.33 -2.21
C ALA A 63 -10.27 -1.74 -3.21
N SER A 64 -10.79 -0.77 -3.97
CA SER A 64 -11.90 -0.98 -4.89
C SER A 64 -11.44 -1.29 -6.31
N LEU A 65 -12.41 -1.59 -7.19
CA LEU A 65 -12.17 -1.79 -8.62
C LEU A 65 -11.55 -0.54 -9.30
N GLN A 66 -11.63 0.66 -8.70
CA GLN A 66 -11.00 1.86 -9.27
C GLN A 66 -9.48 1.71 -9.38
N SER A 67 -8.84 0.98 -8.47
CA SER A 67 -7.41 0.68 -8.50
C SER A 67 -6.94 0.07 -9.83
N TRP A 68 -7.82 -0.55 -10.61
CA TRP A 68 -7.49 -1.11 -11.93
C TRP A 68 -7.14 -0.05 -12.98
N HIS A 69 -7.47 1.23 -12.75
CA HIS A 69 -6.98 2.32 -13.58
C HIS A 69 -5.46 2.45 -13.54
N SER A 70 -4.82 1.94 -12.48
CA SER A 70 -3.37 1.95 -12.33
C SER A 70 -2.67 0.73 -12.95
N LEU A 71 -3.41 -0.29 -13.42
CA LEU A 71 -2.79 -1.47 -14.03
C LEU A 71 -2.13 -1.13 -15.37
N SER A 72 -1.05 -1.84 -15.69
CA SER A 72 -0.53 -1.84 -17.05
C SER A 72 -1.61 -2.29 -18.05
N TYR A 73 -1.58 -1.74 -19.26
CA TYR A 73 -2.59 -2.03 -20.27
C TYR A 73 -2.72 -3.54 -20.56
N GLY A 74 -1.60 -4.23 -20.70
CA GLY A 74 -1.58 -5.68 -20.93
C GLY A 74 -2.19 -6.46 -19.77
N ARG A 75 -1.87 -6.09 -18.52
CA ARG A 75 -2.45 -6.75 -17.35
C ARG A 75 -3.95 -6.51 -17.24
N PHE A 76 -4.39 -5.27 -17.45
CA PHE A 76 -5.79 -4.91 -17.45
C PHE A 76 -6.60 -5.73 -18.48
N GLN A 77 -6.10 -5.86 -19.72
CA GLN A 77 -6.74 -6.67 -20.75
C GLN A 77 -6.86 -8.15 -20.35
N MET A 78 -5.80 -8.72 -19.77
CA MET A 78 -5.79 -10.11 -19.30
C MET A 78 -6.87 -10.36 -18.25
N GLU A 79 -7.00 -9.48 -17.25
CA GLU A 79 -8.02 -9.62 -16.20
C GLU A 79 -9.45 -9.49 -16.74
N LEU A 80 -9.69 -8.62 -17.72
CA LEU A 80 -11.00 -8.51 -18.37
C LEU A 80 -11.38 -9.81 -19.10
N CYS A 81 -10.42 -10.49 -19.74
CA CYS A 81 -10.67 -11.77 -20.39
C CYS A 81 -11.01 -12.88 -19.40
N LEU A 82 -10.34 -12.89 -18.24
CA LEU A 82 -10.51 -13.91 -17.21
C LEU A 82 -11.81 -13.72 -16.41
N ILE A 83 -12.27 -12.48 -16.23
CA ILE A 83 -13.41 -12.15 -15.35
C ILE A 83 -14.46 -11.32 -16.08
N GLN A 84 -15.27 -11.97 -16.94
CA GLN A 84 -16.24 -11.27 -17.79
C GLN A 84 -17.30 -10.46 -17.02
N GLU A 85 -17.72 -10.90 -15.84
CA GLU A 85 -18.69 -10.14 -15.02
C GLU A 85 -18.12 -8.80 -14.51
N LEU A 86 -16.79 -8.70 -14.37
CA LEU A 86 -16.13 -7.43 -14.02
C LEU A 86 -16.13 -6.45 -15.18
N ILE A 87 -16.16 -6.89 -16.45
CA ILE A 87 -16.28 -6.00 -17.61
C ILE A 87 -17.55 -5.14 -17.49
N LYS A 88 -18.68 -5.75 -17.13
CA LYS A 88 -19.96 -5.05 -16.94
C LYS A 88 -19.88 -4.07 -15.77
N LYS A 89 -19.24 -4.47 -14.66
CA LYS A 89 -19.05 -3.61 -13.48
C LYS A 89 -18.15 -2.41 -13.79
N TRP A 90 -17.02 -2.65 -14.45
CA TRP A 90 -16.07 -1.65 -14.92
C TRP A 90 -16.71 -0.63 -15.86
N LYS A 91 -17.38 -1.10 -16.93
CA LYS A 91 -18.09 -0.21 -17.87
C LYS A 91 -19.16 0.63 -17.18
N ARG A 92 -19.90 0.06 -16.22
CA ARG A 92 -20.89 0.81 -15.42
C ARG A 92 -20.23 1.87 -14.55
N MET A 93 -19.15 1.54 -13.87
CA MET A 93 -18.38 2.46 -13.03
C MET A 93 -17.88 3.65 -13.86
N ILE A 94 -17.11 3.41 -14.93
CA ILE A 94 -16.56 4.49 -15.78
C ILE A 94 -17.68 5.40 -16.30
N ARG A 95 -18.79 4.82 -16.78
CA ARG A 95 -19.92 5.61 -17.28
C ARG A 95 -20.56 6.48 -16.20
N ARG A 96 -20.65 5.98 -14.96
CA ARG A 96 -21.19 6.74 -13.83
C ARG A 96 -20.26 7.91 -13.49
N GLU A 97 -18.97 7.62 -13.34
CA GLU A 97 -17.98 8.65 -12.97
C GLU A 97 -17.80 9.72 -14.04
N ALA A 98 -17.80 9.35 -15.32
CA ALA A 98 -17.74 10.29 -16.43
C ALA A 98 -18.97 11.22 -16.45
N LYS A 99 -20.17 10.68 -16.16
CA LYS A 99 -21.39 11.49 -16.04
C LYS A 99 -21.32 12.46 -14.85
N GLU A 100 -20.77 12.02 -13.72
CA GLU A 100 -20.60 12.86 -12.54
C GLU A 100 -19.59 13.99 -12.77
N ALA A 101 -18.45 13.72 -13.41
CA ALA A 101 -17.48 14.74 -13.81
C ALA A 101 -18.11 15.76 -14.76
N THR A 102 -18.87 15.29 -15.76
CA THR A 102 -19.58 16.18 -16.70
C THR A 102 -20.61 17.06 -15.98
N LYS A 103 -21.34 16.53 -14.98
CA LYS A 103 -22.28 17.32 -14.16
C LYS A 103 -21.58 18.40 -13.34
N ARG A 104 -20.33 18.18 -12.93
CA ARG A 104 -19.51 19.17 -12.22
C ARG A 104 -18.76 20.13 -13.15
N GLY A 105 -18.83 19.95 -14.47
CA GLY A 105 -18.07 20.74 -15.45
C GLY A 105 -16.58 20.38 -15.50
N GLU A 106 -16.19 19.21 -14.98
CA GLU A 106 -14.81 18.74 -14.91
C GLU A 106 -14.51 17.76 -16.05
N LEU A 107 -13.24 17.71 -16.47
CA LEU A 107 -12.75 16.63 -17.33
C LEU A 107 -12.71 15.33 -16.52
N PHE A 108 -13.23 14.24 -17.09
CA PHE A 108 -13.10 12.92 -16.46
C PHE A 108 -11.66 12.42 -16.59
N ASP A 109 -10.88 12.61 -15.52
CA ASP A 109 -9.56 12.03 -15.36
C ASP A 109 -9.54 11.12 -14.11
N PRO A 110 -9.57 9.80 -14.26
CA PRO A 110 -9.49 8.88 -13.13
C PRO A 110 -8.08 8.84 -12.50
N SER A 111 -7.03 9.27 -13.22
CA SER A 111 -5.65 9.16 -12.74
C SER A 111 -5.35 10.07 -11.55
N THR A 112 -6.15 11.10 -11.32
CA THR A 112 -5.98 12.02 -10.18
C THR A 112 -6.59 11.49 -8.88
N LYS A 113 -7.43 10.45 -8.96
CA LYS A 113 -8.17 9.95 -7.80
C LYS A 113 -7.29 9.18 -6.83
N LEU A 114 -7.54 9.40 -5.54
CA LEU A 114 -6.88 8.68 -4.46
C LEU A 114 -7.09 7.16 -4.59
N GLU A 115 -8.32 6.70 -4.82
CA GLU A 115 -8.66 5.28 -4.92
C GLU A 115 -7.97 4.56 -6.09
N VAL A 116 -7.49 5.32 -7.09
CA VAL A 116 -6.72 4.79 -8.21
C VAL A 116 -5.25 4.64 -7.85
N LYS A 117 -4.67 5.62 -7.18
CA LYS A 117 -3.23 5.71 -6.89
C LYS A 117 -2.81 5.01 -5.61
N PHE A 118 -3.68 5.02 -4.59
CA PHE A 118 -3.33 4.70 -3.20
C PHE A 118 -2.51 3.41 -3.06
N LEU A 119 -3.09 2.26 -3.42
CA LEU A 119 -2.43 0.97 -3.25
C LEU A 119 -1.18 0.83 -4.14
N ARG A 120 -1.21 1.36 -5.36
CA ARG A 120 -0.05 1.30 -6.26
C ARG A 120 1.11 2.08 -5.68
N ASN A 121 0.88 3.32 -5.29
CA ASN A 121 1.90 4.20 -4.72
C ASN A 121 2.48 3.59 -3.44
N LEU A 122 1.63 3.01 -2.58
CA LEU A 122 2.08 2.37 -1.34
C LEU A 122 2.95 1.14 -1.61
N ILE A 123 2.61 0.34 -2.63
CA ILE A 123 3.44 -0.80 -3.08
C ILE A 123 4.77 -0.31 -3.68
N GLU A 124 4.74 0.72 -4.51
CA GLU A 124 5.94 1.26 -5.16
C GLU A 124 6.89 1.88 -4.12
N GLU A 125 6.37 2.62 -3.14
CA GLU A 125 7.14 3.12 -2.00
C GLU A 125 7.77 1.98 -1.19
N PHE A 126 6.99 0.94 -0.89
CA PHE A 126 7.53 -0.22 -0.18
C PHE A 126 8.71 -0.85 -0.91
N LEU A 127 8.60 -1.00 -2.23
CA LEU A 127 9.66 -1.58 -3.05
C LEU A 127 10.89 -0.67 -3.12
N GLU A 128 10.70 0.65 -3.11
CA GLU A 128 11.81 1.61 -3.03
C GLU A 128 12.55 1.49 -1.69
N VAL A 129 11.82 1.41 -0.58
CA VAL A 129 12.40 1.18 0.76
C VAL A 129 13.18 -0.14 0.78
N LEU A 130 12.57 -1.22 0.28
CA LEU A 130 13.15 -2.56 0.22
C LEU A 130 14.47 -2.61 -0.59
N ASP A 131 14.53 -1.90 -1.72
CA ASP A 131 15.69 -1.93 -2.62
C ASP A 131 16.82 -1.00 -2.15
N SER A 132 16.47 0.18 -1.63
CA SER A 132 17.42 1.29 -1.49
C SER A 132 17.84 1.60 -0.04
N THR A 133 16.98 1.33 0.94
CA THR A 133 17.15 1.90 2.30
C THR A 133 17.49 0.87 3.37
N VAL A 134 17.05 -0.39 3.20
CA VAL A 134 17.29 -1.47 4.17
C VAL A 134 18.79 -1.69 4.42
N PHE A 135 19.61 -1.48 3.39
CA PHE A 135 21.06 -1.62 3.45
C PHE A 135 21.71 -0.28 3.12
N SER A 136 21.91 0.57 4.13
CA SER A 136 22.61 1.83 3.95
C SER A 136 24.06 1.58 3.50
N GLN A 137 24.46 2.23 2.42
CA GLN A 137 25.89 2.37 2.13
C GLN A 137 26.43 3.44 3.07
N GLU A 138 27.32 3.08 3.99
CA GLU A 138 28.12 4.08 4.69
C GLU A 138 28.91 4.87 3.63
N HIS A 139 28.59 6.15 3.46
CA HIS A 139 29.49 7.09 2.82
C HIS A 139 30.73 7.18 3.70
N VAL A 140 31.79 6.49 3.31
CA VAL A 140 33.10 6.59 3.94
C VAL A 140 33.57 8.04 3.77
N ASN A 141 33.52 8.82 4.85
CA ASN A 141 34.27 10.07 4.94
C ASN A 141 35.75 9.70 4.86
N GLU A 142 36.47 10.31 3.92
CA GLU A 142 37.83 9.93 3.48
C GLU A 142 38.94 10.05 4.54
N ASP A 143 38.64 10.52 5.76
CA ASP A 143 39.65 10.80 6.78
C ASP A 143 39.43 9.97 8.05
N ASN A 144 40.21 8.90 8.18
CA ASN A 144 40.37 8.02 9.35
C ASN A 144 39.30 6.94 9.58
N LYS A 145 39.49 5.76 8.94
CA LYS A 145 39.71 4.49 9.66
C LYS A 145 40.04 3.34 8.71
N ILE A 146 40.82 2.43 9.28
CA ILE A 146 41.39 1.22 8.69
C ILE A 146 40.31 0.41 7.97
N ILE A 147 40.61 0.05 6.73
CA ILE A 147 39.81 -0.79 5.84
C ILE A 147 39.75 -2.20 6.46
N ASP A 148 38.67 -2.51 7.15
CA ASP A 148 38.23 -3.89 7.29
C ASP A 148 37.57 -4.28 5.96
N ALA A 149 38.13 -5.28 5.28
CA ALA A 149 37.79 -5.72 3.92
C ALA A 149 36.38 -6.37 3.77
N TYR A 150 35.45 -6.03 4.66
CA TYR A 150 34.05 -6.42 4.63
C TYR A 150 33.24 -5.15 4.89
N GLY A 151 32.86 -4.44 3.82
CA GLY A 151 31.88 -3.35 3.92
C GLY A 151 30.55 -3.91 4.41
N LEU A 152 30.40 -4.03 5.73
CA LEU A 152 29.18 -4.42 6.41
C LEU A 152 28.18 -3.30 6.14
N LYS A 153 27.35 -3.49 5.10
CA LYS A 153 26.11 -2.75 4.94
C LYS A 153 25.34 -2.86 6.26
N GLN A 154 25.35 -1.79 7.05
CA GLN A 154 24.59 -1.76 8.29
C GLN A 154 23.12 -1.86 7.90
N VAL A 155 22.46 -2.89 8.43
CA VAL A 155 21.02 -3.09 8.21
C VAL A 155 20.26 -2.17 9.14
N ASP A 156 19.36 -1.37 8.56
CA ASP A 156 18.45 -0.53 9.32
C ASP A 156 17.24 -1.34 9.82
N ASP A 157 17.19 -1.60 11.12
CA ASP A 157 16.13 -2.38 11.76
C ASP A 157 14.75 -1.72 11.61
N ALA A 158 14.66 -0.39 11.50
CA ALA A 158 13.40 0.29 11.26
C ALA A 158 12.85 -0.01 9.86
N CYS A 159 13.73 -0.03 8.85
CA CYS A 159 13.36 -0.39 7.48
C CYS A 159 12.93 -1.86 7.38
N VAL A 160 13.61 -2.77 8.09
CA VAL A 160 13.22 -4.18 8.17
C VAL A 160 11.81 -4.32 8.75
N LEU A 161 11.53 -3.68 9.88
CA LEU A 161 10.21 -3.71 10.51
C LEU A 161 9.11 -3.16 9.57
N TYR A 162 9.39 -2.05 8.88
CA TYR A 162 8.46 -1.50 7.89
C TYR A 162 8.15 -2.51 6.78
N CYS A 163 9.17 -3.17 6.21
CA CYS A 163 8.98 -4.18 5.17
C CYS A 163 8.15 -5.38 5.67
N GLU A 164 8.38 -5.83 6.90
CA GLU A 164 7.60 -6.90 7.52
C GLU A 164 6.13 -6.50 7.70
N ARG A 165 5.88 -5.30 8.24
CA ARG A 165 4.51 -4.76 8.40
C ARG A 165 3.81 -4.58 7.06
N PHE A 166 4.54 -4.18 6.02
CA PHE A 166 3.96 -4.04 4.69
C PHE A 166 3.54 -5.39 4.10
N MET A 167 4.35 -6.44 4.30
CA MET A 167 3.98 -7.78 3.85
C MET A 167 2.77 -8.33 4.62
N GLU A 168 2.71 -8.12 5.95
CA GLU A 168 1.52 -8.43 6.76
C GLU A 168 0.28 -7.73 6.21
N PHE A 169 0.39 -6.43 5.91
CA PHE A 169 -0.69 -5.66 5.31
C PHE A 169 -1.16 -6.24 3.96
N LEU A 170 -0.23 -6.60 3.06
CA LEU A 170 -0.59 -7.23 1.79
C LEU A 170 -1.26 -8.60 1.96
N ILE A 171 -0.77 -9.42 2.90
CA ILE A 171 -1.37 -10.72 3.22
C ILE A 171 -2.80 -10.53 3.70
N ASP A 172 -3.02 -9.60 4.64
CA ASP A 172 -4.36 -9.31 5.17
C ASP A 172 -5.31 -8.87 4.06
N LEU A 173 -4.90 -7.92 3.22
CA LEU A 173 -5.72 -7.48 2.10
C LEU A 173 -6.00 -8.58 1.07
N LEU A 174 -5.07 -9.52 0.84
CA LEU A 174 -5.28 -10.63 -0.09
C LEU A 174 -6.06 -11.80 0.54
N SER A 175 -6.12 -11.89 1.87
CA SER A 175 -6.88 -12.91 2.59
C SER A 175 -8.38 -12.64 2.60
N GLN A 176 -8.78 -11.38 2.43
CA GLN A 176 -10.17 -10.93 2.51
C GLN A 176 -10.87 -10.92 1.14
N LEU A 177 -12.06 -11.53 1.02
CA LEU A 177 -12.83 -11.59 -0.24
C LEU A 177 -13.21 -10.23 -0.88
N PRO A 178 -13.53 -9.16 -0.10
CA PRO A 178 -13.89 -7.86 -0.66
C PRO A 178 -12.74 -7.19 -1.45
N THR A 179 -11.52 -7.36 -0.98
CA THR A 179 -10.30 -6.67 -1.44
C THR A 179 -9.47 -7.53 -2.40
N ARG A 180 -9.34 -8.85 -2.12
CA ARG A 180 -8.49 -9.79 -2.86
C ARG A 180 -8.66 -9.71 -4.37
N ARG A 181 -9.90 -9.66 -4.86
CA ARG A 181 -10.21 -9.71 -6.30
C ARG A 181 -9.68 -8.49 -7.07
N TYR A 182 -9.53 -7.34 -6.41
CA TYR A 182 -9.07 -6.11 -7.03
C TYR A 182 -7.58 -5.90 -6.82
N LEU A 183 -7.06 -6.30 -5.66
CA LEU A 183 -5.66 -6.16 -5.32
C LEU A 183 -4.75 -7.21 -5.96
N ARG A 184 -5.20 -8.47 -6.11
CA ARG A 184 -4.36 -9.53 -6.70
C ARG A 184 -3.79 -9.18 -8.08
N PRO A 185 -4.58 -8.60 -9.01
CA PRO A 185 -4.03 -8.09 -10.27
C PRO A 185 -2.92 -7.06 -10.10
N LEU A 186 -3.08 -6.15 -9.15
CA LEU A 186 -2.14 -5.06 -8.90
C LEU A 186 -0.81 -5.58 -8.35
N VAL A 187 -0.86 -6.44 -7.33
CA VAL A 187 0.34 -7.09 -6.74
C VAL A 187 1.15 -7.83 -7.80
N ALA A 188 0.47 -8.52 -8.71
CA ALA A 188 1.12 -9.27 -9.76
C ALA A 188 1.55 -8.38 -10.96
N ASP A 189 0.92 -7.22 -11.19
CA ASP A 189 1.36 -6.24 -12.21
C ASP A 189 2.69 -5.58 -11.81
N VAL A 190 2.83 -5.24 -10.52
CA VAL A 190 4.06 -4.64 -9.98
C VAL A 190 5.16 -5.69 -9.74
N ALA A 191 4.81 -6.97 -9.85
CA ALA A 191 5.67 -8.13 -9.58
C ALA A 191 6.23 -8.14 -8.15
N VAL A 192 5.40 -7.81 -7.15
CA VAL A 192 5.81 -7.68 -5.74
C VAL A 192 6.56 -8.90 -5.24
N VAL A 193 5.97 -10.10 -5.38
CA VAL A 193 6.56 -11.36 -4.88
C VAL A 193 7.95 -11.60 -5.51
N ALA A 194 8.05 -11.49 -6.83
CA ALA A 194 9.32 -11.69 -7.53
C ALA A 194 10.40 -10.69 -7.09
N LYS A 195 10.04 -9.41 -6.94
CA LYS A 195 10.97 -8.38 -6.44
C LYS A 195 11.38 -8.64 -4.99
N CYS A 196 10.46 -9.09 -4.14
CA CYS A 196 10.77 -9.47 -2.77
C CYS A 196 11.75 -10.64 -2.70
N HIS A 197 11.51 -11.71 -3.47
CA HIS A 197 12.43 -12.87 -3.55
C HIS A 197 13.83 -12.49 -4.05
N LEU A 198 13.94 -11.49 -4.92
CA LEU A 198 15.21 -11.01 -5.44
C LEU A 198 15.93 -10.02 -4.51
N SER A 199 15.22 -9.44 -3.54
CA SER A 199 15.78 -8.43 -2.62
C SER A 199 16.92 -8.98 -1.76
N ALA A 200 17.82 -8.08 -1.34
CA ALA A 200 18.87 -8.44 -0.40
C ALA A 200 18.30 -8.84 0.97
N LEU A 201 17.18 -8.23 1.40
CA LEU A 201 16.56 -8.51 2.70
C LEU A 201 16.09 -9.96 2.78
N TYR A 202 15.48 -10.48 1.73
CA TYR A 202 15.00 -11.87 1.68
C TYR A 202 16.10 -12.91 1.96
N LYS A 203 17.34 -12.63 1.55
CA LYS A 203 18.49 -13.54 1.72
C LYS A 203 19.27 -13.28 3.01
N HIS A 204 18.97 -12.19 3.71
CA HIS A 204 19.71 -11.74 4.89
C HIS A 204 19.17 -12.39 6.17
N GLU A 205 20.04 -12.65 7.15
CA GLU A 205 19.64 -13.27 8.42
C GLU A 205 18.57 -12.46 9.18
N LYS A 206 18.67 -11.14 9.17
CA LYS A 206 17.67 -10.22 9.75
C LYS A 206 16.33 -10.22 9.00
N GLY A 207 16.30 -10.66 7.75
CA GLY A 207 15.08 -10.71 6.94
C GLY A 207 14.33 -12.04 7.02
N LYS A 208 14.62 -12.90 8.00
CA LYS A 208 14.00 -14.23 8.09
C LYS A 208 12.47 -14.17 8.19
N LEU A 209 11.92 -13.28 9.01
CA LEU A 209 10.47 -13.11 9.13
C LEU A 209 9.90 -12.51 7.84
N PHE A 210 10.53 -11.47 7.29
CA PHE A 210 10.18 -10.94 5.97
C PHE A 210 10.10 -12.04 4.89
N ALA A 211 11.11 -12.91 4.79
CA ALA A 211 11.13 -14.01 3.83
C ALA A 211 9.96 -14.99 4.03
N GLN A 212 9.65 -15.34 5.29
CA GLN A 212 8.49 -16.18 5.61
C GLN A 212 7.16 -15.56 5.21
N LEU A 213 7.01 -14.24 5.37
CA LEU A 213 5.83 -13.51 4.94
C LEU A 213 5.71 -13.45 3.41
N VAL A 214 6.84 -13.26 2.70
CA VAL A 214 6.89 -13.30 1.23
C VAL A 214 6.46 -14.66 0.69
N ASP A 215 6.88 -15.76 1.33
CA ASP A 215 6.52 -17.11 0.92
C ASP A 215 5.05 -17.47 1.23
N LEU A 216 4.37 -16.69 2.07
CA LEU A 216 2.95 -16.86 2.39
C LEU A 216 2.02 -16.15 1.39
N LEU A 217 2.52 -15.16 0.66
CA LEU A 217 1.74 -14.29 -0.25
C LEU A 217 1.48 -14.95 -1.62
#